data_AF-A0A662H6J4-F1
#
_entry.id   AF-A0A662H6J4-F1
#
_cell.length_a   1.000
_cell.length_b   1.000
_cell.length_c   1.000
_cell.angle_alpha   90.00
_cell.angle_beta   90.00
_cell.angle_gamma   90.00
#
_symmetry.space_group_name_H-M   'P 1'
#
loop_
_entity.id
_entity.type
_entity.pdbx_description
1 polymer ?
#
loop_
_entity_poly.entity_id
_entity_poly.type
_entity_poly.pdbx_seq_one_letter_code
_entity_poly.pdbx_strand_id
1 'polypeptide(L)'
;MQDVLSSIAEVVPDYTIRYEKKFITDDGIAVYRLELAGFLEIDKLKQSIYQALLKKRLRYIKSLGVRRHIEYYARVVLPQLIKEYRYSKIPQIFITPTLASREEISFKLIIVEAKGNKSFSKLLEKIDSKPGFMVVNSEPPRPLMDTQYFTIEVQADLRVIPIIEKVYETLHAVLSEVFGEFRDFDEGVRKQDMARINALRKEFPAFWEIAREFYYSMDDFYRLEVAEDELHELIKLGVEIYKRMQKERKELVTEVQHLDNATILAIGTLRPLPATLYTKLDRYKPVINQTTIGDVHYYLIKLSSNNKPLSEEEIDEIIRWVQPH
;
A
#
# COMPACT_ATOMS: atom_id res chain seq x y z
N MET A 1 -10.69 10.79 0.27
CA MET A 1 -11.36 12.00 -0.26
C MET A 1 -11.19 13.16 0.70
N GLN A 2 -11.61 13.03 1.97
CA GLN A 2 -11.42 14.05 3.00
C GLN A 2 -9.96 14.56 3.13
N ASP A 3 -8.96 13.66 3.06
CA ASP A 3 -7.54 14.04 3.08
C ASP A 3 -7.08 14.84 1.84
N VAL A 4 -7.70 14.58 0.68
CA VAL A 4 -7.40 15.32 -0.56
C VAL A 4 -8.01 16.71 -0.47
N LEU A 5 -9.25 16.81 0.01
CA LEU A 5 -9.95 18.08 0.22
C LEU A 5 -9.29 18.94 1.30
N SER A 6 -8.83 18.36 2.40
CA SER A 6 -8.08 19.10 3.43
C SER A 6 -6.75 19.63 2.90
N SER A 7 -6.08 18.88 2.03
CA SER A 7 -4.82 19.31 1.41
C SER A 7 -4.99 20.38 0.33
N ILE A 8 -6.16 20.40 -0.33
CA ILE A 8 -6.56 21.51 -1.21
C ILE A 8 -6.79 22.78 -0.37
N ALA A 9 -7.43 22.66 0.80
CA ALA A 9 -7.68 23.77 1.72
C ALA A 9 -6.41 24.39 2.29
N GLU A 10 -5.35 23.60 2.51
CA GLU A 10 -4.05 24.12 2.97
C GLU A 10 -3.34 25.01 1.93
N VAL A 11 -3.61 24.82 0.63
CA VAL A 11 -2.93 25.54 -0.46
C VAL A 11 -3.77 26.70 -0.98
N VAL A 12 -5.08 26.57 -0.93
CA VAL A 12 -6.03 27.56 -1.45
C VAL A 12 -6.97 27.92 -0.32
N PRO A 13 -6.70 28.97 0.47
CA PRO A 13 -7.47 29.28 1.67
C PRO A 13 -8.96 29.56 1.40
N ASP A 14 -9.30 30.02 0.18
CA ASP A 14 -10.63 30.50 -0.18
C ASP A 14 -11.25 29.77 -1.39
N TYR A 15 -10.84 28.52 -1.65
CA TYR A 15 -11.43 27.77 -2.75
C TYR A 15 -12.89 27.42 -2.49
N THR A 16 -13.71 27.47 -3.54
CA THR A 16 -15.06 26.88 -3.50
C THR A 16 -15.11 25.64 -4.36
N ILE A 17 -15.58 24.51 -3.80
CA ILE A 17 -15.88 23.31 -4.58
C ILE A 17 -17.22 23.54 -5.28
N ARG A 18 -17.20 23.70 -6.60
CA ARG A 18 -18.41 23.83 -7.42
C ARG A 18 -19.00 22.47 -7.78
N TYR A 19 -18.13 21.46 -7.90
CA TYR A 19 -18.52 20.13 -8.29
C TYR A 19 -17.56 19.10 -7.73
N GLU A 20 -18.12 18.01 -7.19
CA GLU A 20 -17.38 16.83 -6.77
C GLU A 20 -18.07 15.60 -7.36
N LYS A 21 -17.32 14.81 -8.13
CA LYS A 21 -17.79 13.51 -8.60
C LYS A 21 -16.66 12.50 -8.57
N LYS A 22 -16.96 11.34 -8.01
CA LYS A 22 -16.10 10.15 -8.07
C LYS A 22 -16.64 9.22 -9.14
N PHE A 23 -15.78 8.72 -10.00
CA PHE A 23 -16.07 7.62 -10.90
C PHE A 23 -14.90 6.65 -10.90
N ILE A 24 -15.20 5.38 -11.18
CA ILE A 24 -14.18 4.34 -11.30
C ILE A 24 -14.14 3.99 -12.77
N THR A 25 -12.95 4.01 -13.34
CA THR A 25 -12.72 3.54 -14.70
C THR A 25 -12.78 2.01 -14.76
N ASP A 26 -12.82 1.44 -15.96
CA ASP A 26 -12.87 -0.01 -16.14
C ASP A 26 -11.60 -0.72 -15.65
N ASP A 27 -10.49 0.03 -15.62
CA ASP A 27 -9.22 -0.34 -15.00
C ASP A 27 -9.14 0.11 -13.53
N GLY A 28 -10.27 0.21 -12.81
CA GLY A 28 -10.29 0.31 -11.34
C GLY A 28 -9.72 1.58 -10.74
N ILE A 29 -9.27 2.53 -11.57
CA ILE A 29 -8.74 3.81 -11.12
C ILE A 29 -9.90 4.64 -10.59
N ALA A 30 -9.84 4.99 -9.31
CA ALA A 30 -10.75 5.95 -8.71
C ALA A 30 -10.38 7.35 -9.21
N VAL A 31 -11.17 7.87 -10.15
CA VAL A 31 -11.02 9.22 -10.68
C VAL A 31 -11.94 10.15 -9.89
N TYR A 32 -11.33 11.17 -9.29
CA TYR A 32 -12.03 12.24 -8.61
C TYR A 32 -12.00 13.48 -9.50
N ARG A 33 -13.17 13.91 -9.96
CA ARG A 33 -13.34 15.21 -10.63
C ARG A 33 -13.78 16.22 -9.59
N LEU A 34 -12.91 17.19 -9.37
CA LEU A 34 -13.16 18.35 -8.54
C LEU A 34 -13.14 19.59 -9.42
N GLU A 35 -14.20 20.39 -9.36
CA GLU A 35 -14.21 21.72 -9.97
C GLU A 35 -14.08 22.76 -8.87
N LEU A 36 -12.99 23.52 -8.92
CA LEU A 36 -12.61 24.49 -7.91
C LEU A 36 -12.72 25.91 -8.49
N ALA A 37 -13.17 26.87 -7.68
CA ALA A 37 -13.16 28.29 -8.02
C ALA A 37 -12.14 29.05 -7.16
N GLY A 38 -11.30 29.90 -7.77
CA GLY A 38 -10.27 30.70 -7.11
C GLY A 38 -9.00 30.90 -7.97
N PHE A 39 -8.02 31.66 -7.48
CA PHE A 39 -6.68 31.71 -8.08
C PHE A 39 -5.94 30.42 -7.71
N LEU A 40 -5.63 29.60 -8.72
CA LEU A 40 -5.03 28.28 -8.52
C LEU A 40 -3.66 28.25 -9.20
N GLU A 41 -2.60 28.21 -8.40
CA GLU A 41 -1.32 27.72 -8.90
C GLU A 41 -1.41 26.20 -9.02
N ILE A 42 -1.79 25.75 -10.21
CA ILE A 42 -2.07 24.34 -10.52
C ILE A 42 -0.93 23.41 -10.10
N ASP A 43 0.32 23.83 -10.28
CA ASP A 43 1.49 23.01 -9.95
C ASP A 43 1.69 22.87 -8.43
N LYS A 44 1.49 23.94 -7.65
CA LYS A 44 1.50 23.86 -6.17
C LYS A 44 0.36 23.00 -5.64
N LEU A 45 -0.81 23.08 -6.27
CA LEU A 45 -1.96 22.26 -5.91
C LEU A 45 -1.69 20.77 -6.16
N LYS A 46 -1.18 20.41 -7.35
CA LYS A 46 -0.75 19.05 -7.68
C LYS A 46 0.28 18.53 -6.68
N GLN A 47 1.32 19.32 -6.41
CA GLN A 47 2.37 18.97 -5.47
C GLN A 47 1.81 18.69 -4.07
N SER A 48 0.89 19.54 -3.56
CA SER A 48 0.31 19.35 -2.24
C SER A 48 -0.61 18.12 -2.16
N ILE A 49 -1.48 17.92 -3.15
CA ILE A 49 -2.34 16.74 -3.23
C ILE A 49 -1.48 15.47 -3.27
N TYR A 50 -0.45 15.45 -4.12
CA TYR A 50 0.44 14.30 -4.24
C TYR A 50 1.22 14.06 -2.95
N GLN A 51 1.74 15.12 -2.32
CA GLN A 51 2.39 15.04 -1.00
C GLN A 51 1.46 14.55 0.09
N ALA A 52 0.18 14.90 0.07
CA ALA A 52 -0.79 14.42 1.03
C ALA A 52 -1.10 12.93 0.85
N LEU A 53 -1.26 12.50 -0.41
CA LEU A 53 -1.44 11.09 -0.76
C LEU A 53 -0.20 10.27 -0.39
N LEU A 54 0.99 10.77 -0.71
CA LEU A 54 2.26 10.17 -0.29
C LEU A 54 2.42 10.15 1.22
N LYS A 55 2.13 11.23 1.94
CA LYS A 55 2.17 11.28 3.41
C LYS A 55 1.16 10.33 4.01
N LYS A 56 0.00 10.13 3.40
CA LYS A 56 -0.97 9.11 3.84
C LYS A 56 -0.40 7.72 3.66
N ARG A 57 0.17 7.41 2.50
CA ARG A 57 0.87 6.14 2.22
C ARG A 57 2.01 5.92 3.23
N LEU A 58 2.83 6.95 3.48
CA LEU A 58 3.94 6.89 4.43
C LEU A 58 3.49 6.85 5.89
N ARG A 59 2.38 7.50 6.26
CA ARG A 59 1.80 7.40 7.61
C ARG A 59 1.22 6.04 7.84
N TYR A 60 0.51 5.47 6.87
CA TYR A 60 0.03 4.10 6.90
C TYR A 60 1.18 3.13 7.09
N ILE A 61 2.24 3.28 6.28
CA ILE A 61 3.49 2.53 6.45
C ILE A 61 4.00 2.77 7.89
N LYS A 62 4.21 4.03 8.34
CA LYS A 62 4.75 4.45 9.67
C LYS A 62 3.96 3.95 10.88
N SER A 63 2.63 3.93 10.81
CA SER A 63 1.76 3.44 11.88
C SER A 63 1.89 1.94 12.12
N LEU A 64 2.51 1.19 11.20
CA LEU A 64 2.77 -0.24 11.31
C LEU A 64 4.18 -0.57 11.87
N GLY A 65 4.97 0.40 12.35
CA GLY A 65 6.27 0.14 13.03
C GLY A 65 7.48 0.02 12.09
N VAL A 66 7.84 1.14 11.43
CA VAL A 66 8.41 1.15 10.07
C VAL A 66 9.82 0.72 9.74
N ARG A 67 10.77 0.64 10.67
CA ARG A 67 12.12 0.22 10.23
C ARG A 67 12.20 -1.25 9.83
N ARG A 68 11.36 -2.12 10.41
CA ARG A 68 11.40 -3.57 10.14
C ARG A 68 10.65 -3.97 8.86
N HIS A 69 9.67 -3.18 8.43
CA HIS A 69 8.82 -3.55 7.30
C HIS A 69 9.40 -3.22 5.93
N ILE A 70 10.21 -2.18 5.73
CA ILE A 70 10.86 -1.94 4.42
C ILE A 70 11.89 -3.03 4.07
N GLU A 71 12.51 -3.64 5.08
CA GLU A 71 13.36 -4.82 4.89
C GLU A 71 12.54 -6.09 4.65
N TYR A 72 11.39 -6.24 5.32
CA TYR A 72 10.43 -7.30 5.04
C TYR A 72 9.86 -7.20 3.61
N TYR A 73 9.50 -5.99 3.21
CA TYR A 73 9.06 -5.62 1.87
C TYR A 73 10.07 -6.05 0.80
N ALA A 74 11.36 -5.79 1.05
CA ALA A 74 12.42 -6.27 0.18
C ALA A 74 12.50 -7.80 0.15
N ARG A 75 12.25 -8.52 1.26
CA ARG A 75 12.21 -10.00 1.29
C ARG A 75 10.99 -10.59 0.58
N VAL A 76 9.88 -9.86 0.52
CA VAL A 76 8.64 -10.26 -0.16
C VAL A 76 8.75 -10.03 -1.67
N VAL A 77 9.19 -8.84 -2.07
CA VAL A 77 9.24 -8.42 -3.47
C VAL A 77 10.41 -9.07 -4.21
N LEU A 78 11.57 -9.24 -3.55
CA LEU A 78 12.77 -9.79 -4.19
C LEU A 78 12.55 -11.19 -4.80
N PRO A 79 11.93 -12.17 -4.13
CA PRO A 79 11.59 -13.46 -4.75
C PRO A 79 10.77 -13.33 -6.04
N GLN A 80 9.80 -12.41 -6.08
CA GLN A 80 8.98 -12.18 -7.26
C GLN A 80 9.76 -11.52 -8.39
N LEU A 81 10.59 -10.51 -8.06
CA LEU A 81 11.52 -9.91 -9.03
C LEU A 81 12.46 -10.96 -9.63
N ILE A 82 12.98 -11.87 -8.81
CA ILE A 82 13.84 -12.97 -9.28
C ILE A 82 13.07 -13.92 -10.19
N LYS A 83 11.84 -14.29 -9.81
CA LYS A 83 10.98 -15.16 -10.61
C LYS A 83 10.68 -14.55 -11.99
N GLU A 84 10.28 -13.29 -12.01
CA GLU A 84 9.98 -12.54 -13.24
C GLU A 84 11.22 -12.33 -14.12
N TYR A 85 12.36 -12.01 -13.51
CA TYR A 85 13.62 -11.93 -14.23
C TYR A 85 13.97 -13.29 -14.85
N ARG A 86 13.83 -14.40 -14.12
CA ARG A 86 14.16 -15.73 -14.64
C ARG A 86 13.29 -16.13 -15.83
N TYR A 87 12.02 -15.72 -15.81
CA TYR A 87 11.08 -15.96 -16.90
C TYR A 87 11.36 -15.08 -18.12
N SER A 88 11.50 -13.77 -17.91
CA SER A 88 11.57 -12.78 -19.00
C SER A 88 12.99 -12.44 -19.47
N LYS A 89 13.99 -12.64 -18.62
CA LYS A 89 15.38 -12.18 -18.75
C LYS A 89 15.54 -10.65 -18.88
N ILE A 90 14.46 -9.89 -18.68
CA ILE A 90 14.47 -8.42 -18.64
C ILE A 90 14.77 -7.99 -17.20
N PRO A 91 15.65 -7.01 -16.94
CA PRO A 91 15.87 -6.47 -15.60
C PRO A 91 14.56 -6.06 -14.93
N GLN A 92 14.40 -6.42 -13.66
CA GLN A 92 13.21 -6.10 -12.86
C GLN A 92 13.60 -5.06 -11.83
N ILE A 93 12.91 -3.92 -11.82
CA ILE A 93 13.22 -2.79 -10.94
C ILE A 93 11.98 -2.47 -10.13
N PHE A 94 12.15 -2.43 -8.83
CA PHE A 94 11.12 -2.07 -7.89
C PHE A 94 11.46 -0.73 -7.24
N ILE A 95 10.52 0.22 -7.23
CA ILE A 95 10.71 1.60 -6.76
C ILE A 95 9.66 1.91 -5.69
N THR A 96 10.06 2.11 -4.43
CA THR A 96 9.13 2.55 -3.37
C THR A 96 9.58 3.86 -2.74
N PRO A 97 8.67 4.81 -2.49
CA PRO A 97 8.98 5.95 -1.62
C PRO A 97 9.25 5.45 -0.19
N THR A 98 10.32 5.94 0.45
CA THR A 98 10.68 5.67 1.86
C THR A 98 10.44 6.87 2.76
N LEU A 99 10.53 8.08 2.21
CA LEU A 99 10.31 9.34 2.91
C LEU A 99 9.71 10.37 1.94
N ALA A 100 8.82 11.21 2.43
CA ALA A 100 8.35 12.39 1.70
C ALA A 100 8.03 13.50 2.70
N SER A 101 8.61 14.66 2.44
CA SER A 101 8.38 15.90 3.17
C SER A 101 8.12 17.03 2.17
N ARG A 102 8.00 18.28 2.66
CA ARG A 102 7.90 19.45 1.77
C ARG A 102 9.21 19.73 1.02
N GLU A 103 10.34 19.28 1.56
CA GLU A 103 11.68 19.64 1.06
C GLU A 103 12.37 18.47 0.36
N GLU A 104 11.99 17.23 0.65
CA GLU A 104 12.66 16.05 0.12
C GLU A 104 11.69 14.90 -0.13
N ILE A 105 12.07 14.03 -1.07
CA ILE A 105 11.46 12.73 -1.27
C ILE A 105 12.55 11.69 -1.45
N SER A 106 12.43 10.55 -0.77
CA SER A 106 13.38 9.45 -0.85
C SER A 106 12.69 8.20 -1.38
N PHE A 107 13.44 7.44 -2.17
CA PHE A 107 13.02 6.18 -2.79
C PHE A 107 14.02 5.09 -2.47
N LYS A 108 13.52 3.88 -2.22
CA LYS A 108 14.32 2.66 -2.23
C LYS A 108 14.07 1.93 -3.53
N LEU A 109 15.17 1.67 -4.23
CA LEU A 109 15.23 0.86 -5.42
C LEU A 109 15.68 -0.55 -5.04
N ILE A 110 15.01 -1.57 -5.59
CA ILE A 110 15.48 -2.96 -5.56
C ILE A 110 15.58 -3.42 -7.01
N ILE A 111 16.78 -3.80 -7.44
CA ILE A 111 17.06 -4.17 -8.82
C ILE A 111 17.44 -5.64 -8.86
N VAL A 112 16.88 -6.39 -9.80
CA VAL A 112 17.29 -7.75 -10.15
C VAL A 112 17.70 -7.80 -11.62
N GLU A 113 18.90 -8.33 -11.87
CA GLU A 113 19.46 -8.46 -13.22
C GLU A 113 20.36 -9.71 -13.36
N ALA A 114 20.97 -9.86 -14.53
CA ALA A 114 21.91 -10.93 -14.81
C ALA A 114 23.14 -10.83 -13.90
N LYS A 115 23.61 -11.98 -13.38
CA LYS A 115 24.86 -12.03 -12.62
C LYS A 115 26.04 -11.55 -13.49
N GLY A 116 26.88 -10.68 -12.94
CA GLY A 116 28.09 -10.18 -13.60
C GLY A 116 27.90 -8.89 -14.40
N ASN A 117 26.67 -8.37 -14.49
CA ASN A 117 26.42 -7.03 -15.02
C ASN A 117 27.10 -5.96 -14.14
N LYS A 118 27.57 -4.88 -14.77
CA LYS A 118 28.22 -3.73 -14.11
C LYS A 118 27.28 -2.54 -13.94
N SER A 119 25.98 -2.77 -13.91
CA SER A 119 24.94 -1.74 -13.88
C SER A 119 24.96 -0.94 -12.58
N PHE A 120 25.38 -1.56 -11.47
CA PHE A 120 25.41 -0.93 -10.15
C PHE A 120 26.24 0.37 -10.10
N SER A 121 27.52 0.31 -10.46
CA SER A 121 28.39 1.50 -10.42
C SER A 121 27.92 2.57 -11.41
N LYS A 122 27.51 2.15 -12.61
CA LYS A 122 26.95 3.05 -13.64
C LYS A 122 25.70 3.78 -13.14
N LEU A 123 24.84 3.09 -12.37
CA LEU A 123 23.62 3.67 -11.81
C LEU A 123 23.94 4.70 -10.73
N LEU A 124 24.86 4.40 -9.81
CA LEU A 124 25.30 5.34 -8.78
C LEU A 124 25.84 6.64 -9.41
N GLU A 125 26.77 6.51 -10.37
CA GLU A 125 27.34 7.66 -11.09
C GLU A 125 26.27 8.48 -11.80
N LYS A 126 25.30 7.81 -12.44
CA LYS A 126 24.23 8.50 -13.17
C LYS A 126 23.27 9.23 -12.24
N ILE A 127 22.94 8.67 -11.09
CA ILE A 127 22.08 9.33 -10.08
C ILE A 127 22.80 10.56 -9.52
N ASP A 128 24.04 10.42 -9.07
CA ASP A 128 24.82 11.54 -8.50
C ASP A 128 25.10 12.64 -9.53
N SER A 129 25.10 12.33 -10.82
CA SER A 129 25.23 13.34 -11.88
C SER A 129 23.99 14.21 -12.11
N LYS A 130 22.82 13.84 -11.58
CA LYS A 130 21.58 14.59 -11.77
C LYS A 130 21.43 15.66 -10.68
N PRO A 131 21.28 16.96 -11.04
CA PRO A 131 21.04 18.01 -10.06
C PRO A 131 19.84 17.72 -9.18
N GLY A 132 19.99 17.89 -7.87
CA GLY A 132 18.92 17.66 -6.91
C GLY A 132 18.69 16.20 -6.53
N PHE A 133 19.48 15.26 -7.04
CA PHE A 133 19.48 13.85 -6.60
C PHE A 133 20.74 13.53 -5.78
N MET A 134 20.62 12.58 -4.87
CA MET A 134 21.75 11.98 -4.16
C MET A 134 21.47 10.52 -3.83
N VAL A 135 22.52 9.70 -3.80
CA VAL A 135 22.45 8.37 -3.19
C VAL A 135 22.68 8.48 -1.69
N VAL A 136 21.69 8.08 -0.89
CA VAL A 136 21.74 8.11 0.58
C VAL A 136 22.35 6.83 1.14
N ASN A 137 22.01 5.69 0.52
CA ASN A 137 22.48 4.38 0.93
C ASN A 137 22.55 3.45 -0.27
N SER A 138 23.44 2.47 -0.27
CA SER A 138 23.46 1.42 -1.27
C SER A 138 23.99 0.11 -0.71
N GLU A 139 23.39 -0.99 -1.13
CA GLU A 139 23.93 -2.33 -0.90
C GLU A 139 24.47 -2.88 -2.22
N PRO A 140 25.73 -3.34 -2.27
CA PRO A 140 26.34 -3.81 -3.50
C PRO A 140 25.67 -5.09 -4.04
N PRO A 141 25.88 -5.43 -5.32
CA PRO A 141 25.31 -6.61 -5.95
C PRO A 141 25.61 -7.90 -5.18
N ARG A 142 24.55 -8.60 -4.79
CA ARG A 142 24.60 -9.92 -4.17
C ARG A 142 24.22 -10.96 -5.22
N PRO A 143 25.10 -11.93 -5.52
CA PRO A 143 24.79 -12.98 -6.49
C PRO A 143 23.78 -13.97 -5.91
N LEU A 144 22.87 -14.44 -6.76
CA LEU A 144 21.92 -15.52 -6.45
C LEU A 144 21.72 -16.42 -7.69
N MET A 145 22.39 -17.57 -7.72
CA MET A 145 22.41 -18.47 -8.88
C MET A 145 22.83 -17.74 -10.17
N ASP A 146 21.93 -17.63 -11.16
CA ASP A 146 22.11 -16.96 -12.45
C ASP A 146 21.80 -15.46 -12.42
N THR A 147 21.30 -14.94 -11.30
CA THR A 147 20.92 -13.54 -11.13
C THR A 147 21.82 -12.84 -10.11
N GLN A 148 21.71 -11.51 -10.05
CA GLN A 148 22.19 -10.70 -8.94
C GLN A 148 21.14 -9.67 -8.57
N TYR A 149 21.18 -9.20 -7.33
CA TYR A 149 20.32 -8.12 -6.88
C TYR A 149 21.09 -7.09 -6.05
N PHE A 150 20.64 -5.85 -6.06
CA PHE A 150 21.17 -4.79 -5.21
C PHE A 150 20.08 -3.79 -4.85
N THR A 151 20.35 -2.98 -3.84
CA THR A 151 19.44 -1.94 -3.40
C THR A 151 20.14 -0.58 -3.37
N ILE A 152 19.41 0.47 -3.70
CA ILE A 152 19.91 1.85 -3.66
C ILE A 152 18.80 2.70 -3.07
N GLU A 153 19.13 3.52 -2.07
CA GLU A 153 18.25 4.56 -1.58
C GLU A 153 18.66 5.89 -2.21
N VAL A 154 17.72 6.50 -2.93
CA VAL A 154 17.89 7.72 -3.69
C VAL A 154 17.03 8.79 -3.06
N GLN A 155 17.59 9.96 -2.81
CA GLN A 155 16.86 11.12 -2.32
C GLN A 155 16.88 12.24 -3.36
N ALA A 156 15.76 12.93 -3.48
CA ALA A 156 15.61 14.11 -4.31
C ALA A 156 15.23 15.33 -3.47
N ASP A 157 15.90 16.46 -3.72
CA ASP A 157 15.62 17.77 -3.13
C ASP A 157 14.50 18.48 -3.90
N LEU A 158 13.34 18.63 -3.27
CA LEU A 158 12.16 19.25 -3.87
C LEU A 158 12.29 20.78 -3.97
N ARG A 159 13.33 21.39 -3.39
CA ARG A 159 13.65 22.80 -3.63
C ARG A 159 14.34 22.98 -4.98
N VAL A 160 15.02 21.93 -5.48
CA VAL A 160 15.67 21.90 -6.79
C VAL A 160 14.74 21.35 -7.86
N ILE A 161 13.98 20.29 -7.54
CA ILE A 161 13.00 19.66 -8.43
C ILE A 161 11.62 19.73 -7.74
N PRO A 162 10.89 20.85 -7.88
CA PRO A 162 9.65 21.07 -7.14
C PRO A 162 8.50 20.16 -7.56
N ILE A 163 8.60 19.53 -8.73
CA ILE A 163 7.57 18.65 -9.28
C ILE A 163 8.01 17.20 -9.08
N ILE A 164 7.28 16.46 -8.24
CA ILE A 164 7.62 15.07 -7.88
C ILE A 164 7.46 14.13 -9.08
N GLU A 165 6.50 14.39 -9.96
CA GLU A 165 6.38 13.69 -11.24
C GLU A 165 7.67 13.85 -12.04
N LYS A 166 8.31 15.02 -11.98
CA LYS A 166 9.61 15.26 -12.63
C LYS A 166 10.75 14.50 -11.95
N VAL A 167 10.67 14.27 -10.65
CA VAL A 167 11.59 13.38 -9.92
C VAL A 167 11.46 11.95 -10.45
N TYR A 168 10.25 11.42 -10.55
CA TYR A 168 10.00 10.08 -11.09
C TYR A 168 10.43 9.95 -12.57
N GLU A 169 10.08 10.92 -13.41
CA GLU A 169 10.52 10.94 -14.82
C GLU A 169 12.05 10.93 -14.94
N THR A 170 12.73 11.73 -14.12
CA THR A 170 14.20 11.81 -14.14
C THR A 170 14.82 10.50 -13.66
N LEU A 171 14.28 9.90 -12.60
CA LEU A 171 14.72 8.60 -12.11
C LEU A 171 14.49 7.50 -13.14
N HIS A 172 13.32 7.46 -13.78
CA HIS A 172 13.01 6.50 -14.84
C HIS A 172 13.93 6.66 -16.05
N ALA A 173 14.25 7.90 -16.45
CA ALA A 173 15.20 8.18 -17.53
C ALA A 173 16.59 7.66 -17.19
N VAL A 174 17.07 7.87 -15.95
CA VAL A 174 18.35 7.33 -15.47
C VAL A 174 18.36 5.80 -15.52
N LEU A 175 17.29 5.15 -15.05
CA LEU A 175 17.17 3.69 -15.12
C LEU A 175 17.18 3.20 -16.58
N SER A 176 16.47 3.89 -17.48
CA SER A 176 16.45 3.57 -18.91
C SER A 176 17.84 3.70 -19.56
N GLU A 177 18.62 4.73 -19.21
CA GLU A 177 19.99 4.92 -19.68
C GLU A 177 20.95 3.80 -19.20
N VAL A 178 20.68 3.24 -18.02
CA VAL A 178 21.53 2.21 -17.41
C VAL A 178 21.19 0.82 -17.92
N PHE A 179 19.91 0.44 -17.87
CA PHE A 179 19.44 -0.91 -18.12
C PHE A 179 18.86 -1.12 -19.53
N GLY A 180 18.59 -0.05 -20.28
CA GLY A 180 17.86 -0.12 -21.54
C GLY A 180 16.39 -0.47 -21.27
N GLU A 181 15.93 -1.58 -21.85
CA GLU A 181 14.62 -2.14 -21.51
C GLU A 181 14.64 -2.76 -20.10
N PHE A 182 13.78 -2.27 -19.22
CA PHE A 182 13.55 -2.85 -17.90
C PHE A 182 12.05 -2.88 -17.61
N ARG A 183 11.64 -3.74 -16.68
CA ARG A 183 10.27 -3.70 -16.14
C ARG A 183 10.27 -2.95 -14.81
N ASP A 184 9.46 -1.91 -14.77
CA ASP A 184 8.98 -1.36 -13.50
C ASP A 184 8.02 -2.38 -12.88
N PHE A 185 8.47 -3.08 -11.84
CA PHE A 185 7.71 -4.12 -11.17
C PHE A 185 6.42 -3.57 -10.55
N ASP A 186 6.40 -2.28 -10.18
CA ASP A 186 5.18 -1.60 -9.75
C ASP A 186 4.08 -1.66 -10.84
N GLU A 187 4.43 -1.69 -12.13
CA GLU A 187 3.46 -1.86 -13.22
C GLU A 187 2.88 -3.28 -13.29
N GLY A 188 3.74 -4.30 -13.10
CA GLY A 188 3.30 -5.70 -13.03
C GLY A 188 2.41 -5.95 -11.81
N VAL A 189 2.79 -5.36 -10.68
CA VAL A 189 1.99 -5.31 -9.44
C VAL A 189 0.66 -4.62 -9.68
N ARG A 190 0.64 -3.45 -10.32
CA ARG A 190 -0.61 -2.75 -10.70
C ARG A 190 -1.52 -3.64 -11.54
N LYS A 191 -0.98 -4.35 -12.56
CA LYS A 191 -1.78 -5.26 -13.39
C LYS A 191 -2.37 -6.44 -12.61
N GLN A 192 -1.62 -7.01 -11.67
CA GLN A 192 -2.08 -8.10 -10.81
C GLN A 192 -3.12 -7.61 -9.79
N ASP A 193 -2.87 -6.48 -9.13
CA ASP A 193 -3.82 -5.82 -8.21
C ASP A 193 -5.13 -5.52 -8.96
N MET A 194 -5.03 -5.07 -10.21
CA MET A 194 -6.16 -4.84 -11.09
C MET A 194 -6.94 -6.10 -11.48
N ALA A 195 -6.26 -7.21 -11.76
CA ALA A 195 -6.93 -8.47 -12.01
C ALA A 195 -7.74 -8.94 -10.80
N ARG A 196 -7.16 -8.82 -9.58
CA ARG A 196 -7.82 -9.16 -8.31
C ARG A 196 -9.03 -8.26 -8.03
N ILE A 197 -8.88 -6.94 -8.20
CA ILE A 197 -9.98 -5.96 -8.11
C ILE A 197 -11.13 -6.32 -9.05
N ASN A 198 -10.82 -6.67 -10.30
CA ASN A 198 -11.83 -7.01 -11.29
C ASN A 198 -12.53 -8.34 -10.99
N ALA A 199 -11.83 -9.31 -10.39
CA ALA A 199 -12.45 -10.54 -9.89
C ALA A 199 -13.45 -10.23 -8.77
N LEU A 200 -13.02 -9.48 -7.75
CA LEU A 200 -13.89 -9.05 -6.64
C LEU A 200 -15.10 -8.24 -7.10
N ARG A 201 -14.94 -7.36 -8.11
CA ARG A 201 -16.03 -6.57 -8.67
C ARG A 201 -17.10 -7.44 -9.33
N LYS A 202 -16.71 -8.54 -9.99
CA LYS A 202 -17.64 -9.49 -10.60
C LYS A 202 -18.37 -10.32 -9.54
N GLU A 203 -17.70 -10.65 -8.45
CA GLU A 203 -18.25 -11.46 -7.37
C GLU A 203 -19.20 -10.69 -6.45
N PHE A 204 -18.88 -9.42 -6.14
CA PHE A 204 -19.67 -8.57 -5.24
C PHE A 204 -20.32 -7.37 -5.96
N PRO A 205 -21.10 -7.54 -7.04
CA PRO A 205 -21.57 -6.40 -7.85
C PRO A 205 -22.47 -5.43 -7.07
N ALA A 206 -23.34 -5.95 -6.21
CA ALA A 206 -24.26 -5.13 -5.39
C ALA A 206 -23.57 -4.45 -4.19
N PHE A 207 -22.41 -4.96 -3.78
CA PHE A 207 -21.64 -4.46 -2.62
C PHE A 207 -20.25 -4.01 -3.01
N TRP A 208 -20.02 -3.69 -4.29
CA TRP A 208 -18.70 -3.43 -4.83
C TRP A 208 -18.00 -2.29 -4.08
N GLU A 209 -18.72 -1.20 -3.82
CA GLU A 209 -18.14 -0.07 -3.08
C GLU A 209 -17.62 -0.51 -1.70
N ILE A 210 -18.34 -1.39 -1.01
CA ILE A 210 -17.96 -1.91 0.31
C ILE A 210 -16.79 -2.88 0.22
N ALA A 211 -16.86 -3.85 -0.71
CA ALA A 211 -15.79 -4.80 -0.97
C ALA A 211 -14.48 -4.07 -1.31
N ARG A 212 -14.57 -3.00 -2.10
CA ARG A 212 -13.45 -2.14 -2.47
C ARG A 212 -12.88 -1.36 -1.27
N GLU A 213 -13.72 -0.86 -0.36
CA GLU A 213 -13.23 -0.22 0.87
C GLU A 213 -12.46 -1.22 1.76
N PHE A 214 -12.92 -2.46 1.87
CA PHE A 214 -12.15 -3.51 2.56
C PHE A 214 -10.87 -3.86 1.84
N TYR A 215 -10.91 -4.01 0.51
CA TYR A 215 -9.74 -4.29 -0.31
C TYR A 215 -8.67 -3.23 -0.08
N TYR A 216 -8.96 -1.95 -0.32
CA TYR A 216 -7.97 -0.88 -0.16
C TYR A 216 -7.64 -0.52 1.30
N SER A 217 -8.33 -1.10 2.28
CA SER A 217 -7.92 -1.00 3.68
C SER A 217 -6.75 -1.92 4.04
N MET A 218 -6.54 -2.97 3.24
CA MET A 218 -5.43 -3.90 3.42
C MET A 218 -4.13 -3.29 2.90
N ASP A 219 -3.01 -3.75 3.46
CA ASP A 219 -1.69 -3.34 2.97
C ASP A 219 -1.48 -3.81 1.53
N ASP A 220 -0.89 -2.94 0.69
CA ASP A 220 -0.68 -3.22 -0.73
C ASP A 220 0.09 -4.54 -0.97
N PHE A 221 1.03 -4.91 -0.10
CA PHE A 221 1.84 -6.14 -0.22
C PHE A 221 1.08 -7.34 0.28
N TYR A 222 0.37 -7.18 1.39
CA TYR A 222 -0.52 -8.22 1.87
C TYR A 222 -1.51 -8.64 0.77
N ARG A 223 -2.10 -7.68 0.05
CA ARG A 223 -3.00 -7.95 -1.09
C ARG A 223 -2.34 -8.66 -2.26
N LEU A 224 -1.03 -8.63 -2.39
CA LEU A 224 -0.29 -9.29 -3.48
C LEU A 224 0.19 -10.68 -3.08
N GLU A 225 0.61 -10.84 -1.83
CA GLU A 225 1.12 -12.10 -1.28
C GLU A 225 0.01 -13.09 -0.95
N VAL A 226 -1.09 -12.60 -0.41
CA VAL A 226 -2.18 -13.44 0.05
C VAL A 226 -2.70 -14.29 -1.12
N ALA A 227 -2.98 -15.56 -0.83
CA ALA A 227 -3.59 -16.45 -1.82
C ALA A 227 -4.93 -15.87 -2.27
N GLU A 228 -5.30 -16.10 -3.53
CA GLU A 228 -6.52 -15.53 -4.11
C GLU A 228 -7.77 -15.98 -3.34
N ASP A 229 -7.84 -17.26 -2.98
CA ASP A 229 -8.94 -17.81 -2.16
C ASP A 229 -9.00 -17.18 -0.76
N GLU A 230 -7.84 -16.92 -0.15
CA GLU A 230 -7.77 -16.28 1.15
C GLU A 230 -8.19 -14.80 1.09
N LEU A 231 -7.78 -14.08 0.04
CA LEU A 231 -8.24 -12.72 -0.23
C LEU A 231 -9.75 -12.68 -0.40
N HIS A 232 -10.31 -13.63 -1.15
CA HIS A 232 -11.75 -13.74 -1.36
C HIS A 232 -12.48 -13.93 -0.03
N GLU A 233 -12.06 -14.88 0.81
CA GLU A 233 -12.71 -15.11 2.10
C GLU A 233 -12.57 -13.90 3.04
N LEU A 234 -11.45 -13.18 3.03
CA LEU A 234 -11.29 -11.94 3.80
C LEU A 234 -12.28 -10.85 3.36
N ILE A 235 -12.40 -10.61 2.05
CA ILE A 235 -13.29 -9.57 1.52
C ILE A 235 -14.75 -9.96 1.71
N LYS A 236 -15.08 -11.23 1.51
CA LYS A 236 -16.40 -11.80 1.77
C LYS A 236 -16.81 -11.60 3.23
N LEU A 237 -15.94 -11.95 4.18
CA LEU A 237 -16.19 -11.75 5.60
C LEU A 237 -16.34 -10.26 5.95
N GLY A 238 -15.58 -9.37 5.31
CA GLY A 238 -15.75 -7.92 5.39
C GLY A 238 -17.15 -7.45 4.94
N VAL A 239 -17.61 -7.95 3.79
CA VAL A 239 -18.96 -7.65 3.29
C VAL A 239 -20.05 -8.23 4.19
N GLU A 240 -19.85 -9.41 4.75
CA GLU A 240 -20.79 -10.06 5.68
C GLU A 240 -20.92 -9.29 7.00
N ILE A 241 -19.79 -8.92 7.63
CA ILE A 241 -19.83 -8.13 8.85
C ILE A 241 -20.46 -6.75 8.62
N TYR A 242 -20.22 -6.15 7.45
CA TYR A 242 -20.90 -4.91 7.04
C TYR A 242 -22.42 -5.10 6.98
N LYS A 243 -22.90 -6.12 6.26
CA LYS A 243 -24.34 -6.42 6.14
C LYS A 243 -24.97 -6.67 7.50
N ARG A 244 -24.29 -7.45 8.36
CA ARG A 244 -24.76 -7.78 9.70
C ARG A 244 -24.85 -6.55 10.59
N MET A 245 -23.83 -5.67 10.53
CA MET A 245 -23.86 -4.39 11.23
C MET A 245 -25.02 -3.49 10.77
N GLN A 246 -25.27 -3.39 9.46
CA GLN A 246 -26.38 -2.59 8.94
C GLN A 246 -27.74 -3.14 9.37
N LYS A 247 -27.88 -4.47 9.49
CA LYS A 247 -29.11 -5.14 9.91
C LYS A 247 -29.34 -5.07 11.42
N GLU A 248 -28.31 -5.32 12.22
CA GLU A 248 -28.43 -5.43 13.67
C GLU A 248 -28.27 -4.09 14.40
N ARG A 249 -27.48 -3.15 13.85
CA ARG A 249 -27.18 -1.83 14.44
C ARG A 249 -26.76 -1.90 15.93
N LYS A 250 -26.11 -3.00 16.33
CA LYS A 250 -25.55 -3.18 17.68
C LYS A 250 -24.26 -2.38 17.85
N GLU A 251 -23.85 -2.17 19.10
CA GLU A 251 -22.59 -1.50 19.40
C GLU A 251 -21.36 -2.29 18.93
N LEU A 252 -21.46 -3.62 18.96
CA LEU A 252 -20.44 -4.57 18.52
C LEU A 252 -21.11 -5.75 17.80
N VAL A 253 -20.55 -6.13 16.65
CA VAL A 253 -20.86 -7.37 15.92
C VAL A 253 -19.54 -8.04 15.60
N THR A 254 -19.50 -9.37 15.70
CA THR A 254 -18.33 -10.18 15.35
C THR A 254 -18.71 -11.34 14.44
N GLU A 255 -17.82 -11.69 13.53
CA GLU A 255 -17.88 -12.88 12.69
C GLU A 255 -16.52 -13.58 12.68
N VAL A 256 -16.52 -14.90 12.59
CA VAL A 256 -15.29 -15.72 12.66
C VAL A 256 -15.28 -16.70 11.51
N GLN A 257 -14.15 -16.75 10.80
CA GLN A 257 -13.89 -17.71 9.74
C GLN A 257 -12.58 -18.44 10.01
N HIS A 258 -12.59 -19.76 9.93
CA HIS A 258 -11.37 -20.56 9.98
C HIS A 258 -10.85 -20.82 8.58
N LEU A 259 -9.53 -20.67 8.42
CA LEU A 259 -8.75 -21.11 7.27
C LEU A 259 -7.89 -22.31 7.69
N ASP A 260 -7.16 -22.91 6.76
CA ASP A 260 -6.30 -24.07 7.06
C ASP A 260 -5.17 -23.73 8.05
N ASN A 261 -4.66 -22.49 8.02
CA ASN A 261 -3.48 -22.06 8.77
C ASN A 261 -3.71 -20.88 9.73
N ALA A 262 -4.94 -20.38 9.81
CA ALA A 262 -5.27 -19.16 10.57
C ALA A 262 -6.76 -19.06 10.87
N THR A 263 -7.11 -18.15 11.79
CA THR A 263 -8.48 -17.69 12.02
C THR A 263 -8.58 -16.23 11.58
N ILE A 264 -9.63 -15.87 10.86
CA ILE A 264 -9.99 -14.48 10.57
C ILE A 264 -11.15 -14.09 11.49
N LEU A 265 -10.93 -13.08 12.32
CA LEU A 265 -11.95 -12.43 13.14
C LEU A 265 -12.34 -11.10 12.49
N ALA A 266 -13.59 -10.98 12.08
CA ALA A 266 -14.18 -9.73 11.61
C ALA A 266 -14.97 -9.07 12.73
N ILE A 267 -14.78 -7.76 12.91
CA ILE A 267 -15.41 -6.97 13.96
C ILE A 267 -16.00 -5.71 13.34
N GLY A 268 -17.28 -5.44 13.58
CA GLY A 268 -17.93 -4.16 13.32
C GLY A 268 -18.30 -3.50 14.63
N THR A 269 -17.90 -2.24 14.84
CA THR A 269 -18.13 -1.52 16.11
C THR A 269 -18.37 -0.03 15.89
N LEU A 270 -19.24 0.57 16.71
CA LEU A 270 -19.49 2.02 16.72
C LEU A 270 -18.39 2.82 17.43
N ARG A 271 -17.46 2.14 18.10
CA ARG A 271 -16.31 2.76 18.78
C ARG A 271 -15.00 2.13 18.32
N PRO A 272 -13.91 2.89 18.20
CA PRO A 272 -12.59 2.33 17.89
C PRO A 272 -12.17 1.29 18.94
N LEU A 273 -11.50 0.22 18.49
CA LEU A 273 -10.91 -0.76 19.40
C LEU A 273 -9.78 -0.14 20.25
N PRO A 274 -9.63 -0.55 21.53
CA PRO A 274 -8.61 0.00 22.40
C PRO A 274 -7.21 -0.40 21.93
N ALA A 275 -6.26 0.53 21.97
CA ALA A 275 -4.88 0.28 21.54
C ALA A 275 -4.17 -0.84 22.33
N THR A 276 -4.63 -1.10 23.56
CA THR A 276 -4.14 -2.21 24.39
C THR A 276 -4.51 -3.59 23.87
N LEU A 277 -5.45 -3.69 22.92
CA LEU A 277 -5.76 -4.95 22.25
C LEU A 277 -4.56 -5.44 21.43
N TYR A 278 -3.85 -4.54 20.74
CA TYR A 278 -2.75 -4.88 19.85
C TYR A 278 -1.62 -5.63 20.58
N THR A 279 -1.29 -5.20 21.80
CA THR A 279 -0.26 -5.87 22.62
C THR A 279 -0.70 -7.26 23.10
N LYS A 280 -1.99 -7.47 23.35
CA LYS A 280 -2.54 -8.78 23.73
C LYS A 280 -2.56 -9.75 22.56
N LEU A 281 -2.82 -9.24 21.35
CA LEU A 281 -2.86 -10.06 20.13
C LEU A 281 -1.49 -10.50 19.63
N ASP A 282 -0.39 -9.85 20.05
CA ASP A 282 0.97 -10.08 19.52
C ASP A 282 1.41 -11.55 19.56
N ARG A 283 0.96 -12.31 20.59
CA ARG A 283 1.21 -13.76 20.71
C ARG A 283 0.63 -14.61 19.57
N TYR A 284 -0.30 -14.05 18.79
CA TYR A 284 -0.98 -14.69 17.67
C TYR A 284 -0.51 -14.20 16.29
N LYS A 285 0.59 -13.43 16.23
CA LYS A 285 1.13 -12.86 14.99
C LYS A 285 0.04 -12.18 14.13
N PRO A 286 -0.64 -11.16 14.68
CA PRO A 286 -1.85 -10.64 14.07
C PRO A 286 -1.54 -9.88 12.77
N VAL A 287 -2.38 -10.06 11.75
CA VAL A 287 -2.47 -9.15 10.60
C VAL A 287 -3.81 -8.44 10.69
N ILE A 288 -3.78 -7.11 10.84
CA ILE A 288 -4.97 -6.31 11.15
C ILE A 288 -5.22 -5.32 10.04
N ASN A 289 -6.40 -5.43 9.43
CA ASN A 289 -6.89 -4.47 8.44
C ASN A 289 -8.06 -3.71 9.04
N GLN A 290 -7.99 -2.39 9.03
CA GLN A 290 -9.03 -1.53 9.61
C GLN A 290 -9.57 -0.59 8.53
N THR A 291 -10.89 -0.45 8.47
CA THR A 291 -11.57 0.57 7.68
C THR A 291 -12.70 1.21 8.47
N THR A 292 -13.12 2.40 8.06
CA THR A 292 -14.28 3.11 8.64
C THR A 292 -15.24 3.44 7.52
N ILE A 293 -16.49 2.98 7.64
CA ILE A 293 -17.55 3.26 6.65
C ILE A 293 -18.73 3.88 7.38
N GLY A 294 -18.97 5.16 7.12
CA GLY A 294 -19.93 5.96 7.89
C GLY A 294 -19.44 6.17 9.33
N ASP A 295 -20.29 5.85 10.30
CA ASP A 295 -20.04 5.92 11.74
C ASP A 295 -19.52 4.60 12.34
N VAL A 296 -19.26 3.59 11.50
CA VAL A 296 -18.84 2.26 11.96
C VAL A 296 -17.36 2.01 11.61
N HIS A 297 -16.62 1.51 12.59
CA HIS A 297 -15.27 0.96 12.43
C HIS A 297 -15.34 -0.55 12.20
N TYR A 298 -14.66 -1.00 11.15
CA TYR A 298 -14.54 -2.41 10.80
C TYR A 298 -13.09 -2.87 10.91
N TYR A 299 -12.90 -4.07 11.45
CA TYR A 299 -11.60 -4.71 11.62
C TYR A 299 -11.67 -6.12 11.04
N LEU A 300 -10.69 -6.49 10.21
CA LEU A 300 -10.43 -7.86 9.78
C LEU A 300 -9.07 -8.27 10.36
N ILE A 301 -9.11 -9.17 11.33
CA ILE A 301 -7.95 -9.58 12.13
C ILE A 301 -7.64 -11.04 11.81
N LYS A 302 -6.57 -11.29 11.06
CA LYS A 302 -6.03 -12.64 10.87
C LYS A 302 -5.13 -12.98 12.05
N LEU A 303 -5.36 -14.13 12.65
CA LEU A 303 -4.69 -14.63 13.84
C LEU A 303 -4.21 -16.05 13.60
N SER A 304 -3.02 -16.39 14.10
CA SER A 304 -2.49 -17.75 14.01
C SER A 304 -1.72 -18.13 15.26
N SER A 305 -1.91 -19.36 15.71
CA SER A 305 -1.10 -19.97 16.77
C SER A 305 -0.27 -21.08 16.16
N ASN A 306 1.04 -20.86 16.01
CA ASN A 306 1.96 -21.83 15.38
C ASN A 306 1.51 -22.29 13.96
N ASN A 307 1.07 -21.35 13.12
CA ASN A 307 0.51 -21.60 11.78
C ASN A 307 -0.73 -22.51 11.77
N LYS A 308 -1.51 -22.47 12.86
CA LYS A 308 -2.81 -23.13 12.97
C LYS A 308 -3.88 -22.11 13.36
N PRO A 309 -5.16 -22.40 13.06
CA PRO A 309 -6.29 -21.66 13.59
C PRO A 309 -6.31 -21.65 15.11
N LEU A 310 -6.87 -20.57 15.67
CA LEU A 310 -7.11 -20.45 17.11
C LEU A 310 -8.24 -21.39 17.53
N SER A 311 -8.20 -21.86 18.78
CA SER A 311 -9.31 -22.60 19.39
C SER A 311 -10.49 -21.68 19.70
N GLU A 312 -11.68 -22.25 19.88
CA GLU A 312 -12.88 -21.51 20.30
C GLU A 312 -12.65 -20.74 21.60
N GLU A 313 -11.93 -21.32 22.56
CA GLU A 313 -11.60 -20.69 23.84
C GLU A 313 -10.72 -19.44 23.67
N GLU A 314 -9.74 -19.50 22.77
CA GLU A 314 -8.88 -18.35 22.44
C GLU A 314 -9.68 -17.24 21.75
N ILE A 315 -10.61 -17.62 20.86
CA ILE A 315 -11.49 -16.68 20.15
C ILE A 315 -12.43 -15.98 21.14
N ASP A 316 -13.07 -16.74 22.02
CA ASP A 316 -13.95 -16.20 23.05
C ASP A 316 -13.22 -15.24 24.00
N GLU A 317 -11.97 -15.55 24.36
CA GLU A 317 -11.12 -14.66 25.14
C GLU A 317 -10.90 -13.32 24.42
N ILE A 318 -10.58 -13.37 23.11
CA ILE A 318 -10.37 -12.17 22.30
C ILE A 318 -11.66 -11.36 22.15
N ILE A 319 -12.80 -12.02 21.93
CA ILE A 319 -14.11 -11.35 21.84
C ILE A 319 -14.43 -10.60 23.14
N ARG A 320 -14.12 -11.18 24.30
CA ARG A 320 -14.28 -10.49 25.60
C ARG A 320 -13.41 -9.24 25.73
N TRP A 321 -12.23 -9.22 25.12
CA TRP A 321 -11.37 -8.03 25.15
C TRP A 321 -11.92 -6.84 24.35
N VAL A 322 -12.82 -7.10 23.40
CA VAL A 322 -13.38 -6.07 22.52
C VAL A 322 -14.83 -5.69 22.85
N GLN A 323 -15.46 -6.36 23.81
CA GLN A 323 -16.80 -6.01 24.27
C GLN A 323 -16.84 -4.62 24.92
N PRO A 324 -17.84 -3.78 24.59
CA PRO A 324 -18.07 -2.51 25.28
C PRO A 324 -18.24 -2.74 26.78
N HIS A 325 -17.55 -1.95 27.60
CA HIS A 325 -17.73 -1.94 29.06
C HIS A 325 -18.71 -0.84 29.45
#